data_AF-A0A4U8UHZ2-F1
#
_entry.id   AF-A0A4U8UHZ2-F1
#
_cell.length_a   1.000
_cell.length_b   1.000
_cell.length_c   1.000
_cell.angle_alpha   90.00
_cell.angle_beta   90.00
_cell.angle_gamma   90.00
#
_symmetry.space_group_name_H-M   'P 1'
#
loop_
_entity.id
_entity.type
_entity.pdbx_description
1 polymer ?
#
loop_
_entity_poly.entity_id
_entity_poly.type
_entity_poly.pdbx_seq_one_letter_code
_entity_poly.pdbx_strand_id
1 'polypeptide(L)' 'MCSVKLNQEAIDNLSKSVNGNGGYQELLRKLQGQYDKDSQILNYNDDDLKKMRRYNKYDEGGFENRLQSILSCIDEKENN' A
#
# COMPACT_ATOMS: atom_id res chain seq x y z
N MET A 1 -1.26 14.46 6.34
CA MET A 1 -0.80 13.88 5.05
C MET A 1 0.59 13.34 5.31
N CYS A 2 0.79 12.06 5.03
CA CYS A 2 2.00 11.32 5.36
C CYS A 2 2.66 10.83 4.07
N SER A 3 3.94 10.52 4.16
CA SER A 3 4.71 9.97 3.05
C SER A 3 5.68 8.90 3.56
N VAL A 4 5.93 7.89 2.72
CA VAL A 4 6.87 6.81 3.04
C VAL A 4 7.63 6.43 1.78
N LYS A 5 8.93 6.14 1.91
CA LYS A 5 9.71 5.57 0.81
C LYS A 5 9.41 4.08 0.73
N LEU A 6 9.01 3.60 -0.44
CA LEU A 6 8.74 2.19 -0.67
C LEU A 6 10.03 1.44 -1.02
N ASN A 7 10.17 0.22 -0.50
CA ASN A 7 11.21 -0.72 -0.93
C ASN A 7 10.80 -1.40 -2.26
N GLN A 8 11.72 -2.14 -2.87
CA GLN A 8 11.46 -2.76 -4.18
C GLN A 8 10.29 -3.75 -4.15
N GLU A 9 10.15 -4.53 -3.08
CA GLU A 9 9.05 -5.48 -2.92
C GLU A 9 7.68 -4.78 -2.89
N ALA A 10 7.57 -3.70 -2.11
CA ALA A 10 6.34 -2.90 -2.02
C ALA A 10 6.02 -2.25 -3.36
N ILE A 11 7.03 -1.78 -4.11
CA ILE A 11 6.86 -1.21 -5.44
C ILE A 11 6.34 -2.26 -6.42
N ASP A 12 6.96 -3.44 -6.44
CA ASP A 12 6.60 -4.55 -7.34
C ASP A 12 5.15 -5.01 -7.05
N ASN A 13 4.80 -5.09 -5.77
CA ASN A 13 3.46 -5.47 -5.35
C ASN A 13 2.41 -4.41 -5.66
N LEU A 14 2.71 -3.13 -5.39
CA LEU A 14 1.81 -2.02 -5.68
C LEU A 14 1.62 -1.85 -7.19
N SER A 15 2.64 -2.10 -8.01
CA SER A 15 2.59 -1.92 -9.46
C SER A 15 1.81 -3.00 -10.21
N LYS A 16 1.46 -4.11 -9.56
CA LYS A 16 0.67 -5.19 -10.17
C LYS A 16 -0.71 -4.68 -10.61
N SER A 17 -1.16 -5.12 -11.78
CA SER A 17 -2.51 -4.84 -12.27
C SER A 17 -3.58 -5.19 -11.24
N VAL A 18 -4.58 -4.32 -11.11
CA VAL A 18 -5.70 -4.47 -10.19
C VAL A 18 -6.95 -4.88 -10.96
N ASN A 19 -7.31 -6.16 -10.86
CA ASN A 19 -8.47 -6.74 -11.53
C ASN A 19 -9.69 -6.80 -10.60
N GLY A 20 -10.88 -6.54 -11.12
CA GLY A 20 -12.14 -6.57 -10.38
C GLY A 20 -12.56 -5.23 -9.79
N ASN A 21 -13.73 -5.20 -9.15
CA ASN A 21 -14.34 -4.00 -8.57
C ASN A 21 -14.72 -4.28 -7.12
N GLY A 22 -14.22 -3.47 -6.19
CA GLY A 22 -14.41 -3.62 -4.75
C GLY A 22 -13.49 -2.66 -3.99
N GLY A 23 -13.81 -2.41 -2.72
CA GLY A 23 -13.11 -1.40 -1.92
C GLY A 23 -11.60 -1.63 -1.77
N TYR A 24 -11.15 -2.90 -1.80
CA TYR A 24 -9.72 -3.24 -1.82
C TYR A 24 -9.06 -2.82 -3.13
N GLN A 25 -9.69 -3.15 -4.26
CA GLN A 25 -9.21 -2.79 -5.60
C GLN A 25 -9.20 -1.27 -5.79
N GLU A 26 -10.23 -0.57 -5.29
CA GLU A 26 -10.30 0.88 -5.30
C GLU A 26 -9.16 1.50 -4.49
N LEU A 27 -8.86 0.96 -3.30
CA LEU A 27 -7.72 1.38 -2.50
C LEU A 27 -6.41 1.17 -3.26
N LEU A 28 -6.16 -0.01 -3.84
CA LEU A 28 -4.92 -0.27 -4.58
C LEU A 28 -4.73 0.70 -5.75
N ARG A 29 -5.79 0.97 -6.52
CA ARG A 29 -5.72 1.95 -7.63
C ARG A 29 -5.44 3.36 -7.12
N LYS A 30 -6.04 3.73 -5.98
CA LYS A 30 -5.77 5.01 -5.34
C LYS A 30 -4.30 5.12 -4.93
N LEU A 31 -3.76 4.11 -4.25
CA LEU A 31 -2.36 4.07 -3.83
C LEU A 31 -1.40 4.10 -5.04
N GLN A 32 -1.73 3.39 -6.13
CA GLN A 32 -0.99 3.48 -7.40
C GLN A 32 -0.95 4.90 -7.97
N GLY A 33 -2.06 5.64 -7.86
CA GLY A 33 -2.14 7.03 -8.29
C GLY A 33 -1.44 8.03 -7.35
N GLN A 34 -1.25 7.67 -6.08
CA GLN A 34 -0.56 8.49 -5.08
C GLN A 34 0.95 8.20 -4.99
N TYR A 35 1.41 7.15 -5.66
CA TYR A 35 2.81 6.74 -5.70
C TYR A 35 3.59 7.53 -6.75
N ASP A 36 4.65 8.20 -6.29
CA ASP A 36 5.61 8.91 -7.12
C ASP A 36 6.76 7.95 -7.50
N LYS A 37 6.89 7.67 -8.80
CA LYS A 37 7.85 6.69 -9.33
C LYS A 37 9.30 7.20 -9.30
N ASP A 38 9.51 8.50 -9.47
CA ASP A 38 10.85 9.09 -9.54
C ASP A 38 11.51 9.14 -8.17
N SER A 39 10.74 9.50 -7.14
CA SER A 39 11.20 9.57 -5.75
C SER A 39 11.01 8.28 -4.96
N GLN A 40 10.26 7.31 -5.50
CA GLN A 40 9.82 6.10 -4.81
C GLN A 40 9.01 6.37 -3.53
N ILE A 41 8.30 7.50 -3.49
CA ILE A 41 7.52 7.93 -2.32
C ILE A 41 6.05 7.63 -2.55
N LEU A 42 5.42 6.94 -1.60
CA LEU A 42 3.98 6.82 -1.51
C LEU A 42 3.45 7.92 -0.57
N ASN A 43 2.55 8.75 -1.09
CA ASN A 43 1.81 9.73 -0.30
C ASN A 43 0.48 9.13 0.13
N TYR A 44 0.12 9.25 1.40
CA TYR A 44 -1.13 8.69 1.93
C TYR A 44 -1.70 9.56 3.05
N ASN A 45 -2.99 9.37 3.33
CA ASN A 45 -3.66 10.01 4.46
C ASN A 45 -4.08 8.98 5.51
N ASP A 46 -4.65 9.45 6.62
CA ASP A 46 -5.04 8.56 7.73
C ASP A 46 -6.18 7.59 7.34
N ASP A 47 -7.05 7.98 6.40
CA ASP A 47 -8.10 7.10 5.87
C ASP A 47 -7.49 5.97 5.02
N ASP A 48 -6.48 6.29 4.20
CA ASP A 48 -5.71 5.32 3.43
C ASP A 48 -5.01 4.34 4.37
N LEU A 49 -4.32 4.83 5.40
CA LEU A 49 -3.65 3.98 6.40
C LEU A 49 -4.64 3.06 7.13
N LYS A 50 -5.78 3.61 7.55
CA LYS A 50 -6.83 2.84 8.22
C LYS A 50 -7.39 1.75 7.30
N LYS A 51 -7.63 2.06 6.03
CA LYS A 51 -8.09 1.08 5.03
C LYS A 51 -7.03 0.03 4.73
N MET A 52 -5.75 0.42 4.62
CA MET A 52 -4.63 -0.50 4.45
C MET A 52 -4.58 -1.53 5.59
N ARG A 53 -4.57 -1.07 6.84
CA ARG A 53 -4.57 -1.95 8.02
C ARG A 53 -5.85 -2.80 8.11
N ARG A 54 -7.01 -2.25 7.75
CA ARG A 54 -8.29 -2.97 7.73
C ARG A 54 -8.27 -4.12 6.74
N TYR A 55 -7.90 -3.86 5.48
CA TYR A 55 -7.91 -4.90 4.46
C TYR A 55 -6.82 -5.93 4.69
N ASN A 56 -5.64 -5.53 5.16
CA ASN A 56 -4.56 -6.46 5.50
C ASN A 56 -4.94 -7.48 6.60
N LYS A 57 -5.93 -7.17 7.45
CA LYS A 57 -6.40 -8.10 8.50
C LYS A 57 -7.33 -9.19 7.97
N TYR A 58 -8.00 -8.97 6.83
CA TYR A 58 -8.93 -9.93 6.24
C TYR A 58 -8.25 -10.91 5.27
N ASP A 59 -6.99 -10.65 5.03
CA ASP A 59 -6.15 -11.26 4.03
C ASP A 59 -5.19 -12.19 4.85
N GLU A 60 -5.67 -13.40 5.24
CA GLU A 60 -4.87 -14.57 5.73
C GLU A 60 -4.83 -15.83 4.77
N GLY A 61 -5.47 -15.82 3.60
CA GLY A 61 -5.17 -16.67 2.43
C GLY A 61 -4.82 -15.97 1.07
N GLY A 62 -3.53 -15.97 0.69
CA GLY A 62 -3.05 -16.13 -0.71
C GLY A 62 -3.06 -14.93 -1.67
N PHE A 63 -3.89 -13.90 -1.48
CA PHE A 63 -3.92 -12.68 -2.33
C PHE A 63 -2.97 -11.56 -1.83
N GLU A 64 -2.11 -11.85 -0.85
CA GLU A 64 -2.05 -11.09 0.41
C GLU A 64 -0.90 -10.15 0.68
N ASN A 65 0.20 -10.23 -0.06
CA ASN A 65 1.39 -9.50 0.35
C ASN A 65 1.45 -8.05 -0.17
N ARG A 66 0.39 -7.57 -0.84
CA ARG A 66 0.45 -6.25 -1.50
C ARG A 66 0.42 -5.09 -0.52
N LEU A 67 -0.54 -5.09 0.41
CA LEU A 67 -0.64 -4.04 1.42
C LEU A 67 0.37 -4.28 2.55
N GLN A 68 0.72 -5.53 2.84
CA GLN A 68 1.67 -5.89 3.89
C GLN A 68 3.04 -5.25 3.65
N SER A 69 3.60 -5.39 2.44
CA SER A 69 4.91 -4.80 2.10
C SER A 69 4.91 -3.26 2.22
N ILE A 70 3.80 -2.59 1.91
CA ILE A 70 3.64 -1.14 2.11
C ILE A 70 3.56 -0.81 3.61
N LEU A 71 2.76 -1.55 4.38
CA LEU A 71 2.63 -1.36 5.82
C LEU A 71 3.95 -1.59 6.55
N SER A 72 4.74 -2.58 6.15
CA SER A 72 6.09 -2.80 6.67
C SER A 72 6.99 -1.57 6.47
N CYS A 73 6.98 -0.95 5.29
CA CYS A 73 7.74 0.28 5.05
C CYS A 73 7.30 1.44 5.95
N ILE A 74 5.99 1.54 6.23
CA ILE A 74 5.42 2.57 7.11
C ILE A 74 5.85 2.31 8.56
N ASP A 75 5.67 1.08 9.05
CA ASP A 75 6.01 0.71 10.41
C ASP A 75 7.54 0.84 10.64
N GLU A 76 8.39 0.50 9.66
CA GLU A 76 9.84 0.74 9.72
C GLU A 76 10.19 2.22 9.83
N LYS A 77 9.48 3.10 9.13
CA LYS A 77 9.67 4.55 9.22
C LYS A 77 9.24 5.10 10.59
N GLU A 78 8.19 4.57 11.19
CA GLU A 78 7.69 5.03 12.50
C GLU A 78 8.59 4.57 13.68
N ASN A 79 9.35 3.49 13.50
CA ASN A 79 10.27 2.95 14.50
C ASN A 79 11.70 3.53 14.44
N ASN A 80 11.95 4.52 13.57
CA ASN A 80 13.26 5.12 13.29
C ASN A 80 13.19 6.65 13.40
#